data_AF-A0A180FWS2-F1
#
_entry.id   AF-A0A180FWS2-F1
#
_cell.length_a   1.000
_cell.length_b   1.000
_cell.length_c   1.000
_cell.angle_alpha   90.00
_cell.angle_beta   90.00
_cell.angle_gamma   90.00
#
_symmetry.space_group_name_H-M   'P 1'
#
loop_
_entity.id
_entity.type
_entity.pdbx_description
1 polymer ?
#
loop_
_entity_poly.entity_id
_entity_poly.type
_entity_poly.pdbx_seq_one_letter_code
_entity_poly.pdbx_strand_id
1 'polypeptide(L)'
;SLYASDKVVVTIWYRAPELLLGARHYSPAIDVWSVGCILGELLCLRPIFKGDEAKPEPHHASKKAAASGVPFQKDQLAKIFDVLGTPSS
;
A
#
# COMPACT_ATOMS: atom_id res chain seq x y z
N SER A 1 -18.37 20.74 -14.92
CA SER A 1 -17.30 21.14 -13.99
C SER A 1 -16.16 20.15 -14.14
N LEU A 2 -15.04 20.56 -14.75
CA LEU A 2 -13.93 19.71 -15.21
C LEU A 2 -12.87 19.39 -14.14
N TYR A 3 -13.17 19.66 -12.87
CA TYR A 3 -12.28 19.42 -11.71
C TYR A 3 -12.77 18.28 -10.81
N ALA A 4 -13.35 17.22 -11.39
CA ALA A 4 -13.65 16.01 -10.63
C ALA A 4 -12.35 15.20 -10.47
N SER A 5 -11.56 15.60 -9.48
CA SER A 5 -10.51 14.83 -8.81
C SER A 5 -9.51 14.15 -9.74
N ASP A 6 -8.34 14.77 -9.93
CA ASP A 6 -7.11 14.05 -10.25
C ASP A 6 -6.89 13.00 -9.14
N LYS A 7 -7.46 11.81 -9.33
CA LYS A 7 -7.21 10.67 -8.46
C LYS A 7 -5.73 10.40 -8.61
N VAL A 8 -4.95 10.72 -7.58
CA VAL A 8 -3.52 10.42 -7.57
C VAL A 8 -3.40 8.90 -7.64
N VAL A 9 -3.19 8.38 -8.85
CA VAL A 9 -2.95 6.95 -9.08
C VAL A 9 -1.53 6.67 -8.63
N VAL A 10 -1.35 6.47 -7.33
CA VAL A 10 -0.09 5.96 -6.79
C VAL A 10 -0.13 4.44 -6.83
N THR A 11 0.83 3.83 -7.50
CA THR A 11 0.97 2.37 -7.52
C THR A 11 1.33 1.88 -6.12
N ILE A 12 0.39 1.22 -5.45
CA ILE A 12 0.53 0.77 -4.05
C ILE A 12 1.56 -0.34 -3.85
N TRP A 13 2.01 -0.98 -4.93
CA TRP A 13 2.84 -2.19 -4.93
C TRP A 13 4.18 -2.04 -4.20
N TYR A 14 4.68 -0.82 -4.12
CA TYR A 14 5.97 -0.49 -3.51
C TYR A 14 5.84 0.10 -2.10
N ARG A 15 4.62 0.21 -1.54
CA ARG A 15 4.43 0.78 -0.20
C ARG A 15 4.86 -0.20 0.89
N ALA A 16 5.61 0.33 1.85
CA ALA A 16 6.04 -0.39 3.04
C ALA A 16 4.86 -0.78 3.95
N PRO A 17 4.91 -1.94 4.63
CA PRO A 17 3.80 -2.45 5.43
C PRO A 17 3.40 -1.49 6.57
N GLU A 18 4.34 -0.79 7.17
CA GLU A 18 4.08 0.22 8.20
C GLU A 18 3.21 1.38 7.69
N LEU A 19 3.38 1.79 6.42
CA LEU A 19 2.51 2.80 5.80
C LEU A 19 1.10 2.24 5.58
N LEU A 20 0.97 0.97 5.18
CA LEU A 20 -0.33 0.32 5.00
C LEU A 20 -1.08 0.18 6.34
N LEU A 21 -0.34 0.04 7.45
CA LEU A 21 -0.86 -0.01 8.81
C LEU A 21 -1.12 1.38 9.43
N GLY A 22 -0.83 2.46 8.69
CA GLY A 22 -1.17 3.83 9.09
C GLY A 22 -0.09 4.54 9.92
N ALA A 23 1.18 4.14 9.79
CA ALA A 23 2.30 4.91 10.34
C ALA A 23 2.24 6.37 9.82
N ARG A 24 2.36 7.32 10.75
CA ARG A 24 2.34 8.77 10.44
C ARG A 24 3.74 9.37 10.31
N HIS A 25 4.75 8.63 10.76
CA HIS A 25 6.14 9.04 10.72
C HIS A 25 6.81 8.36 9.53
N TYR A 26 7.24 9.15 8.56
CA TYR A 26 8.11 8.66 7.50
C TYR A 26 9.48 8.35 8.10
N SER A 27 10.01 7.18 7.75
CA SER A 27 11.37 6.78 8.09
C SER A 27 12.13 6.43 6.82
N PRO A 28 13.47 6.55 6.81
CA PRO A 28 14.28 6.10 5.67
C PRO A 28 14.08 4.62 5.31
N ALA A 29 13.57 3.79 6.23
CA ALA A 29 13.30 2.37 5.96
C ALA A 29 12.20 2.16 4.89
N ILE A 30 11.27 3.12 4.76
CA ILE A 30 10.21 3.07 3.74
C ILE A 30 10.79 3.17 2.32
N ASP A 31 11.82 4.00 2.15
CA ASP A 31 12.50 4.15 0.86
C ASP A 31 13.29 2.88 0.53
N VAL A 32 13.98 2.32 1.52
CA VAL A 32 14.71 1.04 1.39
C VAL A 32 13.77 -0.10 1.00
N TRP A 33 12.58 -0.15 1.60
CA TRP A 33 11.53 -1.12 1.21
C TRP A 33 11.15 -0.97 -0.26
N SER A 34 10.89 0.27 -0.70
CA SER A 34 10.50 0.58 -2.07
C SER A 34 11.58 0.15 -3.07
N VAL A 35 12.85 0.45 -2.76
CA VAL A 35 14.01 0.02 -3.55
C VAL A 35 14.13 -1.51 -3.60
N GLY A 36 13.89 -2.21 -2.48
CA GLY A 36 13.88 -3.68 -2.44
C GLY A 36 12.80 -4.28 -3.35
N CYS A 37 11.61 -3.69 -3.36
CA CYS A 37 10.52 -4.09 -4.26
C CYS A 37 10.90 -3.88 -5.73
N ILE A 38 11.49 -2.74 -6.08
CA ILE A 38 11.96 -2.45 -7.45
C ILE A 38 13.06 -3.44 -7.86
N LEU A 39 14.04 -3.68 -6.98
CA LEU A 39 15.13 -4.60 -7.27
C LEU A 39 14.61 -6.02 -7.54
N GLY A 40 13.73 -6.55 -6.68
CA GLY A 40 13.18 -7.88 -6.92
C GLY A 40 12.22 -7.94 -8.11
N GLU A 41 11.56 -6.84 -8.48
CA GLU A 41 10.81 -6.76 -9.74
C GLU A 41 11.74 -6.82 -10.96
N LEU A 42 12.86 -6.11 -10.95
CA LEU A 42 13.86 -6.18 -12.01
C LEU A 42 14.43 -7.60 -12.16
N LEU A 43 14.64 -8.30 -11.04
CA LEU A 43 15.14 -9.68 -11.05
C LEU A 43 14.08 -10.69 -11.52
N CYS A 44 12.80 -10.48 -11.18
CA CYS A 44 11.72 -11.40 -11.53
C CYS A 44 11.00 -11.03 -12.84
N LEU A 45 11.30 -9.87 -13.42
CA LEU A 45 10.58 -9.23 -14.53
C LEU A 45 9.06 -9.09 -14.30
N ARG A 46 8.65 -9.09 -13.02
CA ARG A 46 7.26 -8.95 -12.60
C ARG A 46 7.20 -8.34 -11.19
N PRO A 47 6.16 -7.54 -10.88
CA PRO A 47 6.01 -6.99 -9.54
C PRO A 47 5.92 -8.09 -8.48
N ILE A 48 6.64 -7.92 -7.38
CA ILE A 48 6.66 -8.89 -6.27
C ILE A 48 5.33 -8.85 -5.51
N PHE A 49 4.85 -7.64 -5.22
CA PHE A 49 3.64 -7.41 -4.42
C PHE A 49 2.58 -6.68 -5.24
N LYS A 50 1.97 -7.39 -6.19
CA LYS A 50 0.91 -6.86 -7.06
C LYS A 50 -0.44 -6.87 -6.35
N GLY A 51 -0.64 -5.98 -5.38
CA GLY A 51 -1.93 -5.83 -4.70
C GLY A 51 -2.90 -4.91 -5.43
N ASP A 52 -4.19 -5.12 -5.19
CA ASP A 52 -5.28 -4.32 -5.73
C ASP A 52 -5.57 -3.09 -4.86
N GLU A 53 -5.86 -1.96 -5.51
CA GLU A 53 -6.25 -0.73 -4.82
C GLU A 53 -7.61 -0.91 -4.16
N ALA A 54 -7.65 -0.67 -2.84
CA ALA A 54 -8.88 -0.71 -2.07
C ALA A 54 -9.85 0.36 -2.59
N LYS A 55 -11.09 -0.05 -2.84
CA LYS A 55 -12.17 0.87 -3.20
C LYS A 55 -12.66 1.58 -1.93
N PRO A 56 -12.91 2.89 -1.98
CA PRO A 56 -13.58 3.57 -0.88
C PRO A 56 -15.01 3.04 -0.75
N GLU A 57 -15.28 2.30 0.33
CA GLU A 57 -16.62 1.81 0.67
C GLU A 57 -17.52 2.98 1.13
N PRO A 58 -18.64 3.26 0.45
CA PRO A 58 -19.46 4.44 0.75
C PRO A 58 -20.24 4.38 2.07
N HIS A 59 -20.32 3.22 2.74
CA HIS A 59 -21.26 3.02 3.86
C HIS A 59 -20.63 2.52 5.18
N HIS A 60 -19.36 2.09 5.18
CA HIS A 60 -18.72 1.46 6.36
C HIS A 60 -17.29 1.94 6.65
N ALA A 61 -16.88 3.10 6.11
CA ALA A 61 -15.59 3.67 6.47
C ALA A 61 -15.52 3.93 7.98
N SER A 62 -14.66 3.18 8.67
CA SER A 62 -14.38 3.38 10.09
C SER A 62 -13.98 4.84 10.28
N LYS A 63 -14.46 5.50 11.36
CA LYS A 63 -14.23 6.93 11.68
C LYS A 63 -12.76 7.38 11.55
N LYS A 64 -11.81 6.44 11.66
CA LYS A 64 -10.35 6.62 11.54
C LYS A 64 -9.84 6.68 10.08
N ALA A 65 -10.46 5.97 9.14
CA ALA A 65 -10.12 6.01 7.71
C ALA A 65 -10.70 7.26 7.02
N ALA A 66 -11.84 7.75 7.51
CA ALA A 66 -12.44 9.01 7.04
C ALA A 66 -11.56 10.24 7.32
N ALA A 67 -10.67 10.18 8.33
CA ALA A 67 -9.78 11.29 8.69
C ALA A 67 -8.54 11.42 7.79
N SER A 68 -8.13 10.34 7.09
CA SER A 68 -7.02 10.34 6.12
C SER A 68 -7.49 10.24 4.67
N GLY A 69 -8.77 9.93 4.41
CA GLY A 69 -9.34 9.82 3.07
C GLY A 69 -8.84 8.62 2.26
N VAL A 70 -7.96 7.78 2.82
CA VAL A 70 -7.34 6.64 2.12
C VAL A 70 -7.92 5.34 2.65
N PRO A 71 -8.52 4.49 1.78
CA PRO A 71 -9.05 3.20 2.19
C PRO A 71 -7.91 2.25 2.60
N PHE A 72 -8.20 1.36 3.56
CA PHE A 72 -7.24 0.37 4.03
C PHE A 72 -6.93 -0.65 2.92
N GLN A 73 -5.66 -0.76 2.57
CA GLN A 73 -5.16 -1.56 1.45
C GLN A 73 -4.95 -3.03 1.88
N LYS A 74 -6.04 -3.71 2.22
CA LYS A 74 -6.00 -5.10 2.75
C LYS A 74 -5.33 -6.08 1.79
N ASP A 75 -5.62 -5.97 0.50
CA ASP A 75 -5.07 -6.89 -0.51
C ASP A 75 -3.55 -6.76 -0.63
N GLN A 76 -3.05 -5.51 -0.70
CA GLN A 76 -1.61 -5.25 -0.72
C GLN A 76 -0.89 -5.85 0.50
N LEU A 77 -1.47 -5.70 1.70
CA LEU A 77 -0.88 -6.27 2.91
C LEU A 77 -0.88 -7.81 2.88
N ALA A 78 -1.95 -8.42 2.36
CA ALA A 78 -2.02 -9.87 2.18
C ALA A 78 -0.93 -10.38 1.22
N LYS A 79 -0.71 -9.71 0.08
CA LYS A 79 0.37 -10.08 -0.86
C LYS A 79 1.75 -10.05 -0.23
N ILE A 80 2.01 -9.10 0.66
CA ILE A 80 3.26 -9.03 1.39
C ILE A 80 3.44 -10.27 2.27
N PHE A 81 2.41 -10.66 3.03
CA PHE A 81 2.47 -11.84 3.89
C PHE A 81 2.50 -13.16 3.12
N ASP A 82 1.84 -13.26 1.96
CA ASP A 82 1.89 -14.45 1.12
C ASP A 82 3.31 -14.75 0.62
N VAL A 83 4.11 -13.71 0.37
CA VAL A 83 5.46 -13.83 -0.19
C VAL A 83 6.54 -13.89 0.90
N LEU A 84 6.44 -13.05 1.93
CA LEU A 84 7.47 -12.94 2.98
C LEU A 84 7.15 -13.77 4.23
N GLY A 85 5.92 -14.27 4.34
CA GLY A 85 5.39 -14.84 5.57
C GLY A 85 4.83 -13.78 6.53
N THR A 86 4.07 -14.23 7.52
CA THR A 86 3.64 -13.39 8.64
C THR A 86 4.81 -13.17 9.60
N PRO A 87 4.99 -11.95 10.16
CA PRO A 87 6.00 -11.75 11.21
C PRO A 87 5.66 -12.65 12.40
N SER A 88 6.50 -13.66 12.66
CA SER A 88 6.37 -14.49 13.86
C SER A 88 6.88 -13.69 15.06
N SER A 89 6.11 -13.68 16.15
CA SER A 89 6.62 -13.32 17.48
C SER A 89 7.66 -14.32 17.97
#